data_AF-A0A7S3ELS6-F1
#
_entry.id   AF-A0A7S3ELS6-F1
#
_cell.length_a   1.000
_cell.length_b   1.000
_cell.length_c   1.000
_cell.angle_alpha   90.00
_cell.angle_beta   90.00
_cell.angle_gamma   90.00
#
_symmetry.space_group_name_H-M   'P 1'
#
loop_
_entity.id
_entity.type
_entity.pdbx_description
1 polymer ?
#
loop_
_entity_poly.entity_id
_entity_poly.type
_entity_poly.pdbx_seq_one_letter_code
_entity_poly.pdbx_strand_id
1 'polypeptide(L)'
;MGKDNAKDIIACGFDPEKTFIFSDLDYVGTMWKNILKIQKAVTYNQVKGIFGFTDSDNIGKHGFPAVQAAPSFSSSFPDIFGEKSDLPCLIPCAIDQDPYFRMTRDAAYRLKLKKPALIHSKFFPALQGDNTKMSASDETSAIFITDTPAQIKKKVNKYAFSGGRATLEEHRELGGIVEVDIAYRYLTFFSDDDELIEKLADGYRKGEILSGEMKQECIKVLQDLVKQHQARRAEVTDETLKKFMTPRPLER
;
A
#
# COMPACT_ATOMS: atom_id res chain seq x y z
N MET A 1 9.55 -12.75 -8.20
CA MET A 1 8.44 -12.16 -7.42
C MET A 1 8.95 -11.30 -6.27
N GLY A 2 9.49 -11.85 -5.17
CA GLY A 2 9.96 -11.03 -4.04
C GLY A 2 11.04 -9.99 -4.39
N LYS A 3 12.06 -10.39 -5.16
CA LYS A 3 13.13 -9.48 -5.62
C LYS A 3 12.63 -8.41 -6.60
N ASP A 4 11.68 -8.76 -7.48
CA ASP A 4 11.12 -7.80 -8.45
C ASP A 4 10.32 -6.71 -7.73
N ASN A 5 9.50 -7.09 -6.74
CA ASN A 5 8.76 -6.13 -5.93
C ASN A 5 9.67 -5.29 -5.04
N ALA A 6 10.79 -5.84 -4.56
CA ALA A 6 11.80 -5.04 -3.86
C ALA A 6 12.37 -3.93 -4.76
N LYS A 7 12.57 -4.18 -6.07
CA LYS A 7 12.97 -3.12 -7.01
C LYS A 7 11.90 -2.03 -7.15
N ASP A 8 10.63 -2.40 -7.15
CA ASP A 8 9.52 -1.43 -7.17
C ASP A 8 9.48 -0.59 -5.88
N ILE A 9 9.69 -1.20 -4.71
CA ILE A 9 9.75 -0.49 -3.43
C ILE A 9 10.94 0.48 -3.39
N ILE A 10 12.12 0.04 -3.83
CA ILE A 10 13.32 0.89 -3.90
C ILE A 10 13.08 2.10 -4.83
N ALA A 11 12.37 1.90 -5.94
CA ALA A 11 12.02 2.95 -6.89
C ALA A 11 11.09 4.04 -6.30
N CYS A 12 10.52 3.84 -5.11
CA CYS A 12 9.84 4.90 -4.36
C CYS A 12 10.82 5.92 -3.74
N GLY A 13 12.13 5.69 -3.77
CA GLY A 13 13.15 6.64 -3.34
C GLY A 13 13.58 6.52 -1.87
N PHE A 14 13.45 5.33 -1.28
CA PHE A 14 13.95 5.09 0.09
C PHE A 14 15.47 5.26 0.17
N ASP A 15 15.96 5.84 1.26
CA ASP A 15 17.38 5.97 1.52
C ASP A 15 17.97 4.60 1.93
N PRO A 16 18.93 4.04 1.17
CA PRO A 16 19.56 2.77 1.53
C PRO A 16 20.29 2.86 2.86
N GLU A 17 20.79 4.00 3.34
CA GLU A 17 21.47 4.03 4.63
C GLU A 17 20.51 3.87 5.82
N LYS A 18 19.21 4.04 5.59
CA LYS A 18 18.16 4.03 6.63
C LYS A 18 17.09 2.96 6.41
N THR A 19 17.23 2.15 5.37
CA THR A 19 16.19 1.21 4.93
C THR A 19 16.74 -0.21 4.79
N PHE A 20 16.07 -1.15 5.44
CA PHE A 20 16.31 -2.58 5.30
C PHE A 20 15.05 -3.26 4.75
N ILE A 21 15.19 -3.93 3.60
CA ILE A 21 14.11 -4.70 2.97
C ILE A 21 14.49 -6.17 3.09
N PHE A 22 13.60 -7.02 3.58
CA PHE A 22 13.93 -8.44 3.74
C PHE A 22 12.88 -9.34 3.10
N SER A 23 13.34 -10.53 2.71
CA SER A 23 12.51 -11.65 2.31
C SER A 23 12.30 -12.52 3.53
N ASP A 24 11.05 -12.89 3.83
CA ASP A 24 10.75 -13.77 4.96
C ASP A 24 11.52 -15.09 4.83
N LEU A 25 11.60 -15.67 3.64
CA LEU A 25 12.31 -16.92 3.39
C LEU A 25 13.80 -16.85 3.77
N ASP A 26 14.39 -15.66 3.68
CA ASP A 26 15.83 -15.45 3.92
C ASP A 26 16.11 -14.94 5.35
N TYR A 27 15.17 -14.21 5.98
CA TYR A 27 15.43 -13.50 7.25
C TYR A 27 14.67 -14.05 8.47
N VAL A 28 13.63 -14.88 8.30
CA VAL A 28 12.85 -15.40 9.44
C VAL A 28 13.68 -16.18 10.45
N GLY A 29 14.82 -16.76 10.05
CA GLY A 29 15.77 -17.41 10.96
C GLY A 29 16.24 -16.49 12.08
N THR A 30 16.49 -15.22 11.78
CA THR A 30 16.89 -14.19 12.75
C THR A 30 15.72 -13.84 13.68
N MET A 31 14.50 -13.77 13.15
CA MET A 31 13.30 -13.40 13.90
C MET A 31 12.65 -14.56 14.66
N TRP A 32 13.15 -15.79 14.49
CA TRP A 32 12.49 -17.02 14.93
C TRP A 32 12.13 -17.04 16.42
N LYS A 33 13.01 -16.49 17.27
CA LYS A 33 12.76 -16.39 18.71
C LYS A 33 11.50 -15.57 19.04
N ASN A 34 11.27 -14.48 18.32
CA ASN A 34 10.08 -13.65 18.52
C ASN A 34 8.84 -14.29 17.92
N ILE A 35 8.96 -14.95 16.76
CA ILE A 35 7.87 -15.73 16.16
C ILE A 35 7.36 -16.77 17.16
N LEU A 36 8.25 -17.57 17.78
CA LEU A 36 7.87 -18.57 18.78
C LEU A 36 7.21 -17.97 20.03
N LYS A 37 7.72 -16.82 20.52
CA LYS A 37 7.09 -16.11 21.66
C LYS A 37 5.66 -15.68 21.34
N ILE A 38 5.44 -15.17 20.13
CA ILE A 38 4.13 -14.71 19.67
C ILE A 38 3.19 -15.91 19.46
N GLN A 39 3.66 -16.98 18.80
CA GLN A 39 2.89 -18.21 18.62
C GLN A 39 2.46 -18.83 19.96
N LYS A 40 3.32 -18.78 20.98
CA LYS A 40 2.96 -19.24 22.33
C LYS A 40 1.92 -18.33 23.00
N ALA A 41 1.89 -17.05 22.68
CA ALA A 41 0.99 -16.06 23.27
C ALA A 41 -0.38 -15.98 22.58
N VAL A 42 -0.52 -16.51 21.36
CA VAL A 42 -1.74 -16.44 20.55
C VAL A 42 -2.32 -17.84 20.36
N THR A 43 -3.56 -18.03 20.80
CA THR A 43 -4.26 -19.32 20.69
C THR A 43 -4.87 -19.53 19.30
N TYR A 44 -5.04 -20.78 18.91
CA TYR A 44 -5.72 -21.17 17.66
C TYR A 44 -7.09 -20.51 17.48
N ASN A 45 -7.91 -20.48 18.54
CA ASN A 45 -9.24 -19.85 18.51
C ASN A 45 -9.18 -18.34 18.25
N GLN A 46 -8.15 -17.65 18.75
CA GLN A 46 -7.94 -16.23 18.44
C GLN A 46 -7.63 -16.05 16.96
N VAL A 47 -6.75 -16.87 16.39
CA VAL A 47 -6.39 -16.76 14.97
C VAL A 47 -7.61 -17.05 14.06
N LYS A 48 -8.40 -18.09 14.36
CA LYS A 48 -9.67 -18.36 13.65
C LYS A 48 -10.63 -17.18 13.71
N GLY A 49 -10.83 -16.60 14.90
CA GLY A 49 -11.75 -15.49 15.09
C GLY A 49 -11.32 -14.19 14.41
N ILE A 50 -10.01 -13.93 14.32
CA ILE A 50 -9.47 -12.70 13.74
C ILE A 50 -9.37 -12.78 12.22
N PHE A 51 -8.89 -13.90 11.68
CA PHE A 51 -8.56 -14.05 10.25
C PHE A 51 -9.53 -14.93 9.48
N GLY A 52 -10.53 -15.53 10.15
CA GLY A 52 -11.53 -16.38 9.49
C GLY A 52 -10.99 -17.73 9.02
N PHE A 53 -9.86 -18.19 9.56
CA PHE A 53 -9.32 -19.50 9.18
C PHE A 53 -10.24 -20.65 9.61
N THR A 54 -10.21 -21.71 8.82
CA THR A 54 -10.97 -22.94 9.02
C THR A 54 -10.04 -24.09 9.40
N ASP A 55 -10.62 -25.18 9.91
CA ASP A 55 -9.83 -26.38 10.25
C ASP A 55 -9.28 -27.10 9.00
N SER A 56 -9.74 -26.71 7.81
CA SER A 56 -9.27 -27.17 6.50
C SER A 56 -8.04 -26.39 6.00
N ASP A 57 -7.73 -25.24 6.59
CA ASP A 57 -6.57 -24.44 6.21
C ASP A 57 -5.27 -25.10 6.70
N ASN A 58 -4.21 -25.03 5.90
CA ASN A 58 -2.93 -25.62 6.26
C ASN A 58 -2.30 -24.93 7.48
N ILE A 59 -1.49 -25.67 8.24
CA ILE A 59 -0.83 -25.19 9.47
C ILE A 59 0.04 -23.96 9.26
N GLY A 60 0.56 -23.75 8.04
CA GLY A 60 1.35 -22.57 7.68
C GLY A 60 0.52 -21.29 7.73
N LYS A 61 -0.72 -21.31 7.20
CA LYS A 61 -1.64 -20.17 7.29
C LYS A 61 -1.94 -19.78 8.74
N HIS A 62 -2.17 -20.77 9.59
CA HIS A 62 -2.43 -20.54 11.02
C HIS A 62 -1.21 -19.97 11.77
N GLY A 63 0.01 -20.35 11.36
CA GLY A 63 1.25 -19.87 11.96
C GLY A 63 1.75 -18.52 11.43
N PHE A 64 1.31 -18.12 10.23
CA PHE A 64 1.79 -16.92 9.53
C PHE A 64 1.55 -15.58 10.26
N PRO A 65 0.43 -15.35 10.98
CA PRO A 65 0.22 -14.10 11.69
C PRO A 65 1.34 -13.75 12.68
N ALA A 66 2.01 -14.75 13.27
CA ALA A 66 3.16 -14.52 14.13
C ALA A 66 4.40 -14.05 13.36
N VAL A 67 4.57 -14.46 12.10
CA VAL A 67 5.63 -13.99 11.20
C VAL A 67 5.42 -12.50 10.90
N GLN A 68 4.21 -12.09 10.53
CA GLN A 68 3.90 -10.67 10.28
C GLN A 68 3.96 -9.79 11.53
N ALA A 69 3.70 -10.37 12.71
CA ALA A 69 3.81 -9.67 13.99
C ALA A 69 5.26 -9.44 14.44
N ALA A 70 6.18 -10.36 14.13
CA ALA A 70 7.56 -10.33 14.65
C ALA A 70 8.36 -9.05 14.28
N PRO A 71 8.25 -8.49 13.05
CA PRO A 71 8.87 -7.21 12.69
C PRO A 71 8.47 -6.01 13.55
N SER A 72 7.37 -6.10 14.32
CA SER A 72 6.93 -5.01 15.19
C SER A 72 7.83 -4.80 16.41
N PHE A 73 8.80 -5.68 16.64
CA PHE A 73 9.67 -5.67 17.82
C PHE A 73 11.14 -5.53 17.39
N SER A 74 11.84 -4.52 17.92
CA SER A 74 13.23 -4.21 17.52
C SER A 74 14.21 -5.38 17.69
N SER A 75 13.98 -6.22 18.70
CA SER A 75 14.77 -7.45 18.92
C SER A 75 14.73 -8.46 17.77
N SER A 76 13.85 -8.30 16.79
CA SER A 76 13.84 -9.07 15.53
C SER A 76 14.93 -8.64 14.55
N PHE A 77 15.56 -7.48 14.76
CA PHE A 77 16.59 -6.91 13.90
C PHE A 77 17.87 -6.54 14.69
N PRO A 78 18.60 -7.54 15.21
CA PRO A 78 19.81 -7.30 16.00
C PRO A 78 20.91 -6.59 15.20
N ASP A 79 20.98 -6.79 13.88
CA ASP A 79 21.96 -6.12 13.02
C ASP A 79 21.74 -4.59 12.96
N ILE A 80 20.51 -4.13 13.23
CA ILE A 80 20.11 -2.72 13.16
C ILE A 80 20.07 -2.11 14.57
N PHE A 81 19.43 -2.80 15.52
CA PHE A 81 19.14 -2.25 16.85
C PHE A 81 20.01 -2.83 17.97
N GLY A 82 20.89 -3.80 17.67
CA GLY A 82 21.70 -4.50 18.66
C GLY A 82 20.83 -5.20 19.70
N GLU A 83 21.18 -5.03 20.98
CA GLU A 83 20.46 -5.64 22.10
C GLU A 83 19.20 -4.86 22.52
N LYS A 84 18.92 -3.71 21.89
CA LYS A 84 17.77 -2.87 22.25
C LYS A 84 16.46 -3.57 21.88
N SER A 85 15.64 -3.84 22.89
CA SER A 85 14.36 -4.56 22.76
C SER A 85 13.14 -3.69 23.11
N ASP A 86 13.36 -2.43 23.46
CA ASP A 86 12.37 -1.49 23.99
C ASP A 86 12.06 -0.33 23.03
N LEU A 87 12.58 -0.37 21.80
CA LEU A 87 12.30 0.66 20.81
C LEU A 87 10.85 0.54 20.30
N PRO A 88 10.10 1.66 20.24
CA PRO A 88 8.76 1.65 19.67
C PRO A 88 8.81 1.44 18.16
N CYS A 89 7.76 0.81 17.61
CA CYS A 89 7.57 0.63 16.18
C CYS A 89 6.34 1.41 15.71
N LEU A 90 6.46 2.11 14.59
CA LEU A 90 5.37 2.76 13.88
C LEU A 90 5.11 2.00 12.58
N ILE A 91 3.84 1.65 12.32
CA ILE A 91 3.43 0.84 11.19
C ILE A 91 2.43 1.61 10.32
N PRO A 92 2.88 2.20 9.20
CA PRO A 92 2.00 2.72 8.17
C PRO A 92 1.42 1.57 7.34
N CYS A 93 0.09 1.44 7.26
CA CYS A 93 -0.55 0.41 6.44
C CYS A 93 -1.97 0.81 6.03
N ALA A 94 -2.53 0.12 5.03
CA ALA A 94 -3.96 0.19 4.77
C ALA A 94 -4.74 -0.51 5.88
N ILE A 95 -5.99 -0.09 6.10
CA ILE A 95 -6.83 -0.56 7.21
C ILE A 95 -7.09 -2.08 7.22
N ASP A 96 -6.95 -2.78 6.08
CA ASP A 96 -7.09 -4.24 6.01
C ASP A 96 -6.01 -5.01 6.76
N GLN A 97 -4.87 -4.37 7.09
CA GLN A 97 -3.80 -4.99 7.87
C GLN A 97 -4.02 -4.87 9.39
N ASP A 98 -4.96 -4.05 9.86
CA ASP A 98 -5.25 -3.84 11.29
C ASP A 98 -5.46 -5.15 12.08
N PRO A 99 -6.15 -6.20 11.57
CA PRO A 99 -6.32 -7.46 12.29
C PRO A 99 -5.01 -8.10 12.76
N TYR A 100 -3.94 -8.02 11.95
CA TYR A 100 -2.61 -8.50 12.34
C TYR A 100 -2.06 -7.72 13.52
N PHE A 101 -2.10 -6.40 13.45
CA PHE A 101 -1.44 -5.56 14.44
C PHE A 101 -2.27 -5.37 15.70
N ARG A 102 -3.60 -5.52 15.63
CA ARG A 102 -4.46 -5.66 16.81
C ARG A 102 -4.07 -6.90 17.61
N MET A 103 -3.88 -8.04 16.94
CA MET A 103 -3.34 -9.25 17.55
C MET A 103 -1.92 -9.02 18.13
N THR A 104 -1.04 -8.35 17.37
CA THR A 104 0.33 -8.03 17.81
C THR A 104 0.34 -7.18 19.08
N ARG A 105 -0.55 -6.19 19.21
CA ARG A 105 -0.66 -5.33 20.39
C ARG A 105 -1.11 -6.09 21.64
N ASP A 106 -1.99 -7.07 21.49
CA ASP A 106 -2.42 -7.95 22.59
C ASP A 106 -1.30 -8.91 23.01
N ALA A 107 -0.59 -9.48 22.03
CA ALA A 107 0.58 -10.33 22.29
C ALA A 107 1.70 -9.54 22.97
N ALA A 108 1.98 -8.31 22.52
CA ALA A 108 2.99 -7.42 23.10
C ALA A 108 2.77 -7.20 24.59
N TYR A 109 1.52 -6.98 25.02
CA TYR A 109 1.19 -6.81 26.44
C TYR A 109 1.55 -8.04 27.27
N ARG A 110 1.19 -9.25 26.81
CA ARG A 110 1.50 -10.52 27.50
C ARG A 110 3.01 -10.78 27.57
N LEU A 111 3.73 -10.39 26.51
CA LEU A 111 5.17 -10.54 26.39
C LEU A 111 5.96 -9.40 27.05
N LYS A 112 5.29 -8.42 27.66
CA LYS A 112 5.90 -7.21 28.27
C LYS A 112 6.75 -6.40 27.28
N LEU A 113 6.33 -6.36 26.02
CA LEU A 113 6.95 -5.57 24.95
C LEU A 113 6.16 -4.29 24.70
N LYS A 114 6.78 -3.34 24.00
CA LYS A 114 6.08 -2.12 23.55
C LYS A 114 5.06 -2.47 22.48
N LYS A 115 3.85 -1.91 22.60
CA LYS A 115 2.81 -2.04 21.57
C LYS A 115 3.22 -1.23 20.34
N PRO A 116 3.11 -1.77 19.11
CA PRO A 116 3.33 -0.95 17.92
C PRO A 116 2.24 0.11 17.80
N ALA A 117 2.63 1.28 17.30
CA ALA A 117 1.74 2.35 16.87
C ALA A 117 1.36 2.16 15.39
N LEU A 118 0.19 2.64 14.99
CA LEU A 118 -0.34 2.46 13.64
C LEU A 118 -0.82 3.79 13.06
N ILE A 119 -0.61 3.97 11.76
CA ILE A 119 -1.26 5.00 10.95
C ILE A 119 -1.93 4.29 9.78
N HIS A 120 -3.25 4.49 9.64
CA HIS A 120 -4.06 3.80 8.65
C HIS A 120 -4.36 4.69 7.45
N SER A 121 -4.13 4.17 6.24
CA SER A 121 -4.61 4.77 5.01
C SER A 121 -5.99 4.24 4.62
N LYS A 122 -6.73 5.04 3.85
CA LYS A 122 -7.95 4.60 3.15
C LYS A 122 -7.56 3.66 2.01
N PHE A 123 -8.50 2.84 1.54
CA PHE A 123 -8.29 2.08 0.32
C PHE A 123 -8.18 2.99 -0.90
N PHE A 124 -7.26 2.64 -1.78
CA PHE A 124 -7.20 3.22 -3.11
C PHE A 124 -8.30 2.58 -3.98
N PRO A 125 -9.22 3.36 -4.57
CA PRO A 125 -10.39 2.82 -5.26
C PRO A 125 -10.00 2.11 -6.56
N ALA A 126 -10.78 1.12 -7.00
CA ALA A 126 -10.62 0.52 -8.33
C ALA A 126 -11.15 1.46 -9.41
N LEU A 127 -10.73 1.23 -10.66
CA LEU A 127 -11.22 2.01 -11.79
C LEU A 127 -12.75 1.96 -11.93
N GLN A 128 -13.39 0.83 -11.63
CA GLN A 128 -14.84 0.66 -11.78
C GLN A 128 -15.68 1.34 -10.68
N GLY A 129 -15.08 1.82 -9.59
CA GLY A 129 -15.81 2.45 -8.49
C GLY A 129 -15.36 2.02 -7.09
N ASP A 130 -16.03 2.59 -6.09
CA ASP A 130 -15.66 2.50 -4.68
C ASP A 130 -15.95 1.16 -4.00
N ASN A 131 -16.90 0.41 -4.55
CA ASN A 131 -17.32 -0.87 -3.99
C ASN A 131 -16.38 -2.02 -4.37
N THR A 132 -15.38 -1.75 -5.20
CA THR A 132 -14.40 -2.76 -5.65
C THR A 132 -12.99 -2.32 -5.30
N LYS A 133 -12.22 -3.22 -4.68
CA LYS A 133 -10.80 -3.03 -4.42
C LYS A 133 -10.02 -3.23 -5.73
N MET A 134 -9.02 -2.39 -5.96
CA MET A 134 -8.08 -2.62 -7.07
C MET A 134 -7.41 -3.99 -6.89
N SER A 135 -7.47 -4.83 -7.94
CA SER A 135 -6.88 -6.16 -7.91
C SER A 135 -5.97 -6.39 -9.10
N ALA A 136 -4.77 -6.91 -8.85
CA ALA A 136 -3.87 -7.34 -9.91
C ALA A 136 -4.45 -8.51 -10.74
N SER A 137 -5.46 -9.21 -10.24
CA SER A 137 -6.16 -10.27 -10.98
C SER A 137 -7.16 -9.76 -12.02
N ASP A 138 -7.50 -8.46 -12.00
CA ASP A 138 -8.34 -7.82 -13.00
C ASP A 138 -7.58 -6.63 -13.61
N GLU A 139 -7.02 -6.86 -14.80
CA GLU A 139 -6.25 -5.86 -15.53
C GLU A 139 -7.04 -4.59 -15.89
N THR A 140 -8.38 -4.66 -15.87
CA THR A 140 -9.25 -3.53 -16.14
C THR A 140 -9.57 -2.71 -14.89
N SER A 141 -9.31 -3.25 -13.71
CA SER A 141 -9.55 -2.60 -12.41
C SER A 141 -8.41 -1.70 -11.94
N ALA A 142 -7.21 -1.89 -12.51
CA ALA A 142 -5.97 -1.34 -11.98
C ALA A 142 -5.16 -0.59 -13.04
N ILE A 143 -4.49 0.47 -12.61
CA ILE A 143 -3.36 1.06 -13.33
C ILE A 143 -2.10 0.43 -12.75
N PHE A 144 -1.35 -0.29 -13.57
CA PHE A 144 -0.10 -0.91 -13.13
C PHE A 144 1.06 0.07 -13.31
N ILE A 145 2.03 0.00 -12.42
CA ILE A 145 3.31 0.73 -12.53
C ILE A 145 4.14 0.32 -13.75
N THR A 146 3.77 -0.78 -14.42
CA THR A 146 4.35 -1.24 -15.69
C THR A 146 3.52 -0.82 -16.92
N ASP A 147 2.38 -0.15 -16.74
CA ASP A 147 1.56 0.31 -17.87
C ASP A 147 2.30 1.39 -18.68
N THR A 148 2.14 1.32 -20.00
CA THR A 148 2.60 2.37 -20.92
C THR A 148 1.68 3.60 -20.86
N PRO A 149 2.15 4.79 -21.29
CA PRO A 149 1.30 5.98 -21.36
C PRO A 149 -0.01 5.75 -22.12
N ALA A 150 0.02 4.97 -23.21
CA ALA A 150 -1.16 4.64 -23.99
C ALA A 150 -2.14 3.72 -23.23
N GLN A 151 -1.63 2.74 -22.46
CA GLN A 151 -2.46 1.88 -21.62
C GLN A 151 -3.13 2.67 -20.49
N ILE A 152 -2.39 3.56 -19.80
CA ILE A 152 -2.94 4.43 -18.76
C ILE A 152 -4.11 5.26 -19.33
N LYS A 153 -3.87 5.95 -20.45
CA LYS A 153 -4.90 6.75 -21.13
C LYS A 153 -6.13 5.91 -21.49
N LYS A 154 -5.93 4.72 -22.06
CA LYS A 154 -7.02 3.81 -22.46
C LYS A 154 -7.83 3.35 -21.24
N LYS A 155 -7.16 2.96 -20.16
CA LYS A 155 -7.80 2.46 -18.94
C LYS A 155 -8.61 3.54 -18.24
N VAL A 156 -8.04 4.73 -18.05
CA VAL A 156 -8.77 5.86 -17.44
C VAL A 156 -9.99 6.25 -18.30
N ASN A 157 -9.81 6.39 -19.62
CA ASN A 157 -10.94 6.77 -20.48
C ASN A 157 -12.06 5.73 -20.48
N LYS A 158 -11.72 4.44 -20.59
CA LYS A 158 -12.71 3.37 -20.80
C LYS A 158 -13.30 2.79 -19.51
N TYR A 159 -12.49 2.68 -18.46
CA TYR A 159 -12.86 1.90 -17.26
C TYR A 159 -13.01 2.75 -16.00
N ALA A 160 -12.41 3.95 -15.93
CA ALA A 160 -12.62 4.84 -14.78
C ALA A 160 -14.08 5.29 -14.74
N PHE A 161 -14.79 4.95 -13.67
CA PHE A 161 -16.15 5.39 -13.43
C PHE A 161 -16.21 6.91 -13.34
N SER A 162 -17.21 7.48 -14.01
CA SER A 162 -17.43 8.92 -14.10
C SER A 162 -18.56 9.33 -13.17
N GLY A 163 -18.35 10.39 -12.38
CA GLY A 163 -19.41 11.05 -11.62
C GLY A 163 -20.24 12.05 -12.44
N GLY A 164 -19.96 12.18 -13.74
CA GLY A 164 -20.69 13.07 -14.66
C GLY A 164 -22.07 12.56 -15.06
N ARG A 165 -22.76 13.32 -15.91
CA ARG A 165 -24.09 12.95 -16.44
C ARG A 165 -23.97 12.23 -17.78
N ALA A 166 -25.07 11.62 -18.23
CA ALA A 166 -25.10 10.87 -19.48
C ALA A 166 -24.95 11.76 -20.71
N THR A 167 -25.50 12.98 -20.64
CA THR A 167 -25.44 13.98 -21.72
C THR A 167 -24.66 15.22 -21.29
N LEU A 168 -24.16 15.96 -22.29
CA LEU A 168 -23.43 17.21 -22.05
C LEU A 168 -24.34 18.27 -21.45
N GLU A 169 -25.57 18.36 -21.96
CA GLU A 169 -26.60 19.31 -21.53
C GLU A 169 -26.93 19.11 -20.05
N GLU A 170 -27.24 17.88 -19.64
CA GLU A 170 -27.50 17.55 -18.23
C GLU A 170 -26.27 17.84 -17.35
N HIS A 171 -25.07 17.57 -17.85
CA HIS A 171 -23.85 17.82 -17.07
C HIS A 171 -23.60 19.32 -16.87
N ARG A 172 -23.86 20.14 -17.90
CA ARG A 172 -23.76 21.60 -17.82
C ARG A 172 -24.82 22.19 -16.89
N GLU A 173 -26.02 21.59 -16.83
CA GLU A 173 -27.11 22.06 -15.99
C GLU A 173 -27.00 21.60 -14.53
N LEU A 174 -26.69 20.32 -14.30
CA LEU A 174 -26.76 19.66 -12.98
C LEU A 174 -25.39 19.36 -12.36
N GLY A 175 -24.30 19.59 -13.10
CA GLY A 175 -22.94 19.27 -12.68
C GLY A 175 -22.66 17.77 -12.55
N GLY A 176 -21.40 17.47 -12.20
CA GLY A 176 -20.91 16.16 -11.81
C GLY A 176 -20.82 15.96 -10.30
N ILE A 177 -20.85 14.70 -9.88
CA ILE A 177 -20.72 14.26 -8.49
C ILE A 177 -19.27 13.83 -8.25
N VAL A 178 -18.45 14.73 -7.72
CA VAL A 178 -17.00 14.49 -7.51
C VAL A 178 -16.76 13.36 -6.51
N GLU A 179 -17.68 13.14 -5.58
CA GLU A 179 -17.55 12.15 -4.52
C GLU A 179 -17.51 10.74 -5.09
N VAL A 180 -18.08 10.48 -6.27
CA VAL A 180 -18.04 9.15 -6.92
C VAL A 180 -17.13 9.13 -8.16
N ASP A 181 -16.55 10.26 -8.56
CA ASP A 181 -15.70 10.34 -9.74
C ASP A 181 -14.30 9.78 -9.47
N ILE A 182 -13.93 8.71 -10.18
CA ILE A 182 -12.67 8.01 -9.94
C ILE A 182 -11.47 8.82 -10.41
N ALA A 183 -11.61 9.60 -11.49
CA ALA A 183 -10.51 10.44 -11.98
C ALA A 183 -10.18 11.55 -10.96
N TYR A 184 -11.21 12.21 -10.42
CA TYR A 184 -11.06 13.17 -9.33
C TYR A 184 -10.42 12.52 -8.09
N ARG A 185 -10.92 11.36 -7.65
CA ARG A 185 -10.35 10.66 -6.49
C ARG A 185 -8.88 10.35 -6.68
N TYR A 186 -8.47 9.82 -7.83
CA TYR A 186 -7.06 9.54 -8.10
C TYR A 186 -6.20 10.81 -8.03
N LEU A 187 -6.72 11.94 -8.52
CA LEU A 187 -6.03 13.22 -8.41
C LEU A 187 -5.81 13.62 -6.95
N THR A 188 -6.77 13.41 -6.04
CA THR A 188 -6.59 13.69 -4.60
C THR A 188 -5.50 12.85 -3.91
N PHE A 189 -5.05 11.75 -4.52
CA PHE A 189 -3.96 10.93 -3.99
C PHE A 189 -2.58 11.29 -4.56
N PHE A 190 -2.52 11.85 -5.76
CA PHE A 190 -1.28 11.97 -6.53
C PHE A 190 -0.93 13.38 -6.97
N SER A 191 -1.84 14.34 -6.80
CA SER A 191 -1.56 15.75 -7.05
C SER A 191 -1.30 16.44 -5.72
N ASP A 192 -0.16 17.12 -5.62
CA ASP A 192 0.21 17.96 -4.46
C ASP A 192 -0.30 19.41 -4.60
N ASP A 193 -1.14 19.70 -5.60
CA ASP A 193 -1.67 21.04 -5.90
C ASP A 193 -3.10 21.15 -5.39
N ASP A 194 -3.24 21.52 -4.11
CA ASP A 194 -4.54 21.65 -3.43
C ASP A 194 -5.46 22.67 -4.15
N GLU A 195 -4.91 23.74 -4.72
CA GLU A 195 -5.68 24.75 -5.44
C GLU A 195 -6.26 24.19 -6.75
N LEU A 196 -5.46 23.40 -7.49
CA LEU A 196 -5.94 22.70 -8.68
C LEU A 196 -7.04 21.70 -8.31
N ILE A 197 -6.88 20.93 -7.24
CA ILE A 197 -7.89 19.95 -6.80
C ILE A 197 -9.21 20.64 -6.44
N GLU A 198 -9.16 21.74 -5.68
CA GLU A 198 -10.35 22.50 -5.31
C GLU A 198 -11.04 23.08 -6.56
N LYS A 199 -10.26 23.68 -7.48
CA LYS A 199 -10.76 24.22 -8.73
C LYS A 199 -11.43 23.14 -9.60
N LEU A 200 -10.80 21.97 -9.71
CA LEU A 200 -11.36 20.84 -10.45
C LEU A 200 -12.67 20.36 -9.82
N ALA A 201 -12.74 20.31 -8.48
CA ALA A 201 -13.94 19.91 -7.77
C ALA A 201 -15.10 20.87 -8.01
N ASP A 202 -14.86 22.17 -7.84
CA ASP A 202 -15.86 23.21 -7.99
C ASP A 202 -16.36 23.34 -9.43
N GLY A 203 -15.43 23.34 -10.40
CA GLY A 203 -15.80 23.39 -11.80
C GLY A 203 -16.60 22.16 -12.23
N TYR A 204 -16.28 20.97 -11.69
CA TYR A 204 -17.04 19.75 -11.99
C TYR A 204 -18.45 19.79 -11.39
N ARG A 205 -18.59 20.24 -10.14
CA ARG A 205 -19.90 20.41 -9.48
C ARG A 205 -20.78 21.46 -10.17
N LYS A 206 -20.18 22.48 -10.78
CA LYS A 206 -20.90 23.51 -11.58
C LYS A 206 -21.17 23.09 -13.02
N GLY A 207 -20.66 21.95 -13.46
CA GLY A 207 -20.74 21.53 -14.87
C GLY A 207 -19.84 22.31 -15.82
N GLU A 208 -18.94 23.15 -15.29
CA GLU A 208 -17.96 23.92 -16.06
C GLU A 208 -16.85 23.02 -16.61
N ILE A 209 -16.43 22.04 -15.81
CA ILE A 209 -15.44 21.02 -16.17
C ILE A 209 -16.18 19.75 -16.56
N LEU A 210 -15.86 19.21 -17.74
CA LEU A 210 -16.44 17.97 -18.24
C LEU A 210 -15.70 16.74 -17.73
N SER A 211 -16.36 15.58 -17.73
CA SER A 211 -15.72 14.30 -17.34
C SER A 211 -14.50 13.96 -18.18
N GLY A 212 -14.50 14.35 -19.46
CA GLY A 212 -13.35 14.20 -20.34
C GLY A 212 -12.14 15.04 -19.91
N GLU A 213 -12.37 16.26 -19.44
CA GLU A 213 -11.34 17.19 -18.97
C GLU A 213 -10.76 16.71 -17.63
N MET A 214 -11.63 16.30 -16.69
CA MET A 214 -11.21 15.66 -15.43
C MET A 214 -10.31 14.44 -15.67
N LYS A 215 -10.72 13.56 -16.60
CA LYS A 215 -9.93 12.39 -16.99
C LYS A 215 -8.61 12.76 -17.63
N GLN A 216 -8.55 13.83 -18.44
CA GLN A 216 -7.30 14.28 -19.07
C GLN A 216 -6.27 14.74 -18.04
N GLU A 217 -6.67 15.51 -17.03
CA GLU A 217 -5.77 15.90 -15.93
C GLU A 217 -5.30 14.68 -15.14
N CYS A 218 -6.21 13.76 -14.81
CA CYS A 218 -5.86 12.50 -14.15
C CYS A 218 -4.84 11.68 -14.97
N ILE A 219 -5.04 11.54 -16.29
CA ILE A 219 -4.13 10.83 -17.18
C ILE A 219 -2.74 11.48 -17.16
N LYS A 220 -2.66 12.80 -17.20
CA LYS A 220 -1.39 13.53 -17.19
C LYS A 220 -0.61 13.25 -15.90
N VAL A 221 -1.24 13.37 -14.74
CA VAL A 221 -0.62 13.09 -13.43
C VAL A 221 -0.15 11.64 -13.34
N LEU A 222 -0.99 10.68 -13.73
CA LEU A 222 -0.64 9.25 -13.68
C LEU A 222 0.47 8.88 -14.66
N GLN A 223 0.47 9.45 -15.86
CA GLN A 223 1.52 9.20 -16.85
C GLN A 223 2.88 9.71 -16.35
N ASP A 224 2.91 10.89 -15.74
CA ASP A 224 4.14 11.44 -15.18
C ASP A 224 4.62 10.61 -13.99
N LEU A 225 3.74 10.29 -13.04
CA LEU A 225 4.04 9.43 -11.89
C LEU A 225 4.65 8.08 -12.31
N VAL A 226 3.97 7.36 -13.22
CA VAL A 226 4.42 6.03 -13.68
C VAL A 226 5.73 6.14 -14.46
N LYS A 227 5.89 7.17 -15.31
CA LYS A 227 7.13 7.40 -16.07
C LYS A 227 8.32 7.63 -15.12
N GLN A 228 8.15 8.49 -14.11
CA GLN A 228 9.20 8.74 -13.12
C GLN A 228 9.54 7.50 -12.31
N HIS A 229 8.53 6.72 -11.90
CA HIS A 229 8.73 5.45 -11.21
C HIS A 229 9.51 4.45 -12.06
N GLN A 230 9.13 4.28 -13.33
CA GLN A 230 9.82 3.39 -14.27
C GLN A 230 11.27 3.80 -14.51
N ALA A 231 11.54 5.11 -14.60
CA ALA A 231 12.90 5.63 -14.72
C ALA A 231 13.75 5.27 -13.49
N ARG A 232 13.27 5.58 -12.27
CA ARG A 232 13.97 5.21 -11.03
C ARG A 232 14.15 3.70 -10.89
N ARG A 233 13.15 2.91 -11.27
CA ARG A 233 13.21 1.44 -11.23
C ARG A 233 14.28 0.89 -12.18
N ALA A 234 14.47 1.51 -13.35
CA ALA A 234 15.50 1.10 -14.31
C ALA A 234 16.93 1.30 -13.76
N GLU A 235 17.11 2.23 -12.83
CA GLU A 235 18.39 2.50 -12.15
C GLU A 235 18.67 1.52 -11.00
N VAL A 236 17.69 0.70 -10.59
CA VAL A 236 17.87 -0.27 -9.49
C VAL A 236 18.69 -1.47 -9.97
N THR A 237 20.00 -1.38 -9.76
CA THR A 237 20.96 -2.45 -10.01
C THR A 237 20.84 -3.59 -9.00
N ASP A 238 21.40 -4.76 -9.33
CA ASP A 238 21.45 -5.88 -8.40
C ASP A 238 22.34 -5.59 -7.18
N GLU A 239 23.33 -4.70 -7.32
CA GLU A 239 24.13 -4.20 -6.20
C GLU A 239 23.29 -3.33 -5.26
N THR A 240 22.47 -2.43 -5.82
CA THR A 240 21.52 -1.62 -5.06
C THR A 240 20.55 -2.52 -4.30
N LEU A 241 19.94 -3.48 -5.00
CA LEU A 241 19.04 -4.46 -4.39
C LEU A 241 19.72 -5.22 -3.26
N LYS A 242 20.95 -5.72 -3.48
CA LYS A 242 21.74 -6.42 -2.47
C LYS A 242 22.01 -5.50 -1.28
N LYS A 243 22.32 -4.23 -1.50
CA LYS A 243 22.53 -3.25 -0.43
C LYS A 243 21.31 -3.13 0.46
N PHE A 244 20.10 -2.93 -0.09
CA PHE A 244 18.87 -2.88 0.71
C PHE A 244 18.57 -4.17 1.45
N MET A 245 18.87 -5.33 0.85
CA MET A 245 18.48 -6.64 1.36
C MET A 245 19.50 -7.36 2.24
N THR A 246 20.71 -6.82 2.38
CA THR A 246 21.74 -7.39 3.27
C THR A 246 21.56 -6.84 4.68
N PRO A 247 21.43 -7.70 5.71
CA PRO A 247 21.42 -7.26 7.10
C PRO A 247 22.68 -6.47 7.43
N ARG A 248 22.52 -5.26 7.97
CA ARG A 248 23.61 -4.33 8.31
C ARG A 248 23.15 -3.29 9.32
N PRO A 249 24.08 -2.62 10.02
CA PRO A 249 23.77 -1.39 10.75
C PRO A 249 23.25 -0.30 9.79
N LEU A 250 22.27 0.46 10.25
CA LEU A 250 21.71 1.61 9.53
C LEU A 250 22.20 2.92 10.16
N GLU A 251 22.26 3.98 9.36
CA GLU A 251 22.52 5.34 9.85
C GLU A 251 21.37 5.81 10.75
N ARG A 252 21.72 6.60 11.77
CA ARG A 252 20.78 7.12 12.78
C ARG A 252 20.34 8.54 12.47
#